data_AF-A0A8H6ZJ18-F1
#
_entry.id   AF-A0A8H6ZJ18-F1
#
_cell.length_a   1.000
_cell.length_b   1.000
_cell.length_c   1.000
_cell.angle_alpha   90.00
_cell.angle_beta   90.00
_cell.angle_gamma   90.00
#
_symmetry.space_group_name_H-M   'P 1'
#
loop_
_entity.id
_entity.type
_entity.pdbx_description
1 polymer ?
#
loop_
_entity_poly.entity_id
_entity_poly.type
_entity_poly.pdbx_seq_one_letter_code
_entity_poly.pdbx_strand_id
1 'polypeptide(L)'
;MVDDLADLTPRRFLRHPILKSFLRQELPHLVNPTLADWHVSLANREHVKSYIKQAQEVHYPFGTGWKGVINLKSYQDARLPKEHHYIRRTLALPLNSEPTDSDEDEEISPQARKDDRLRIIVCMTPEASRRLLASGRYLQSDIGFRRIIGFKEFEVAGMERDANTSIIYCRIYLNRMTAQAHQRVFEEIEAIVFEDTGKRLQWHHLHATDLEDGLDCMILSWTADQHRGQAKGLGLHLQKLASAMPPKPDLYESERLLQDLSPYEHLHRNFRVCTVHYFRLVKLCATTEQVRWLMRSLVCMEHPDWDGTIQMISDHGGKAAQGTALPSLELLMY
;
A
#
# COMPACT_ATOMS: atom_id res chain seq x y z
N MET A 1 12.28 20.59 -12.97
CA MET A 1 13.49 19.92 -13.49
C MET A 1 14.36 19.34 -12.38
N VAL A 2 14.66 20.08 -11.30
CA VAL A 2 15.37 19.49 -10.13
C VAL A 2 14.50 18.39 -9.50
N ASP A 3 13.21 18.64 -9.32
CA ASP A 3 12.25 17.67 -8.76
C ASP A 3 12.06 16.44 -9.66
N ASP A 4 12.21 16.61 -10.97
CA ASP A 4 12.04 15.53 -11.96
C ASP A 4 13.32 14.72 -12.19
N LEU A 5 14.48 15.23 -11.72
CA LEU A 5 15.79 14.67 -12.04
C LEU A 5 15.96 13.25 -11.49
N ALA A 6 15.40 12.96 -10.32
CA ALA A 6 15.50 11.66 -9.66
C ALA A 6 14.98 10.52 -10.55
N ASP A 7 13.90 10.76 -11.28
CA ASP A 7 13.23 9.76 -12.14
C ASP A 7 13.37 10.08 -13.65
N LEU A 8 14.32 10.96 -13.99
CA LEU A 8 14.50 11.41 -15.36
C LEU A 8 15.08 10.27 -16.20
N THR A 9 14.38 9.93 -17.28
CA THR A 9 14.86 9.00 -18.31
C THR A 9 15.04 9.76 -19.61
N PRO A 10 15.85 9.27 -20.58
CA PRO A 10 15.98 9.92 -21.88
C PRO A 10 14.64 10.20 -22.54
N ARG A 11 13.68 9.26 -22.41
CA ARG A 11 12.32 9.43 -22.95
C ARG A 11 11.55 10.56 -22.25
N ARG A 12 11.63 10.65 -20.92
CA ARG A 12 10.98 11.73 -20.14
C ARG A 12 11.63 13.07 -20.45
N PHE A 13 12.96 13.13 -20.47
CA PHE A 13 13.73 14.33 -20.79
C PHE A 13 13.36 14.89 -22.17
N LEU A 14 13.36 14.06 -23.21
CA LEU A 14 12.98 14.44 -24.58
C LEU A 14 11.54 14.97 -24.70
N ARG A 15 10.66 14.59 -23.77
CA ARG A 15 9.26 15.03 -23.74
C ARG A 15 9.03 16.23 -22.81
N HIS A 16 10.05 16.63 -22.04
CA HIS A 16 9.92 17.59 -20.97
C HIS A 16 9.59 19.00 -21.51
N PRO A 17 8.59 19.72 -20.96
CA PRO A 17 8.20 21.05 -21.44
C PRO A 17 9.35 22.06 -21.43
N ILE A 18 10.17 22.04 -20.38
CA ILE A 18 11.35 22.93 -20.25
C ILE A 18 12.32 22.71 -21.41
N LEU A 19 12.63 21.44 -21.76
CA LEU A 19 13.52 21.15 -22.88
C LEU A 19 12.93 21.64 -24.21
N LYS A 20 11.63 21.43 -24.43
CA LYS A 20 10.94 21.92 -25.63
C LYS A 20 10.95 23.44 -25.73
N SER A 21 10.78 24.14 -24.61
CA SER A 21 10.86 25.59 -24.54
C SER A 21 12.27 26.08 -24.87
N PHE A 22 13.29 25.47 -24.24
CA PHE A 22 14.69 25.75 -24.51
C PHE A 22 15.04 25.58 -25.99
N LEU A 23 14.67 24.44 -26.60
CA LEU A 23 14.95 24.17 -28.00
C LEU A 23 14.26 25.16 -28.96
N ARG A 24 13.03 25.60 -28.64
CA ARG A 24 12.33 26.63 -29.44
C ARG A 24 12.98 28.01 -29.33
N GLN A 25 13.59 28.32 -28.19
CA GLN A 25 14.32 29.57 -27.99
C GLN A 25 15.66 29.55 -28.74
N GLU A 26 16.39 28.44 -28.66
CA GLU A 26 17.71 28.30 -29.30
C GLU A 26 17.62 28.06 -30.81
N LEU A 27 16.55 27.43 -31.30
CA LEU A 27 16.34 27.09 -32.72
C LEU A 27 15.00 27.64 -33.23
N PRO A 28 14.82 28.99 -33.25
CA PRO A 28 13.52 29.61 -33.57
C PRO A 28 13.11 29.46 -35.04
N HIS A 29 14.07 29.12 -35.91
CA HIS A 29 13.86 28.90 -37.33
C HIS A 29 13.27 27.51 -37.64
N LEU A 30 13.23 26.60 -36.66
CA LEU A 30 12.64 25.27 -36.79
C LEU A 30 11.27 25.23 -36.12
N VAL A 31 10.28 24.68 -36.81
CA VAL A 31 8.89 24.57 -36.28
C VAL A 31 8.81 23.57 -35.13
N ASN A 32 9.59 22.48 -35.21
CA ASN A 32 9.63 21.42 -34.19
C ASN A 32 11.08 20.98 -33.92
N PRO A 33 11.88 21.81 -33.23
CA PRO A 33 13.28 21.50 -32.99
C PRO A 33 13.43 20.30 -32.05
N THR A 34 14.44 19.48 -32.34
CA THR A 34 14.83 18.30 -31.57
C THR A 34 16.23 18.47 -31.00
N LEU A 35 16.63 17.60 -30.06
CA LEU A 35 18.00 17.61 -29.53
C LEU A 35 19.06 17.34 -30.61
N ALA A 36 18.71 16.56 -31.65
CA ALA A 36 19.63 16.26 -32.75
C ALA A 36 19.91 17.50 -33.60
N ASP A 37 18.92 18.39 -33.74
CA ASP A 37 19.05 19.67 -34.45
C ASP A 37 19.96 20.64 -33.68
N TRP A 38 19.98 20.53 -32.34
CA TRP A 38 20.88 21.32 -31.50
C TRP A 38 22.31 20.76 -31.52
N HIS A 39 22.46 19.44 -31.43
CA HIS A 39 23.75 18.79 -31.59
C HIS A 39 23.62 17.32 -32.02
N VAL A 40 24.34 16.93 -33.07
CA VAL A 40 24.26 15.58 -33.68
C VAL A 40 24.51 14.44 -32.68
N SER A 41 25.40 14.64 -31.71
CA SER A 41 25.72 13.61 -30.70
C SER A 41 24.56 13.33 -29.72
N LEU A 42 23.58 14.23 -29.62
CA LEU A 42 22.40 14.07 -28.77
C LEU A 42 21.25 13.34 -29.47
N ALA A 43 21.42 12.99 -30.75
CA ALA A 43 20.55 12.01 -31.41
C ALA A 43 20.67 10.62 -30.74
N ASN A 44 21.82 10.31 -30.14
CA ASN A 44 22.06 9.05 -29.44
C ASN A 44 21.47 9.08 -28.02
N ARG A 45 20.46 8.24 -27.78
CA ARG A 45 19.79 8.13 -26.48
C ARG A 45 20.70 7.64 -25.36
N GLU A 46 21.69 6.80 -25.64
CA GLU A 46 22.66 6.37 -24.62
C GLU A 46 23.57 7.53 -24.19
N HIS A 47 23.89 8.45 -25.11
CA HIS A 47 24.66 9.64 -24.77
C HIS A 47 23.85 10.60 -23.89
N VAL A 48 22.57 10.83 -24.24
CA VAL A 48 21.64 11.60 -23.40
C VAL A 48 21.49 10.96 -22.01
N LYS A 49 21.37 9.63 -21.95
CA LYS A 49 21.32 8.88 -20.70
C LYS A 49 22.57 9.06 -19.86
N SER A 50 23.76 9.10 -20.47
CA SER A 50 25.02 9.37 -19.77
C SER A 50 25.00 10.75 -19.11
N TYR A 51 24.56 11.80 -19.81
CA TYR A 51 24.44 13.15 -19.22
C TYR A 51 23.42 13.21 -18.08
N ILE A 52 22.26 12.58 -18.27
CA ILE A 52 21.25 12.48 -17.21
C ILE A 52 21.85 11.78 -15.98
N LYS A 53 22.57 10.68 -16.18
CA LYS A 53 23.21 9.93 -15.09
C LYS A 53 24.28 10.76 -14.37
N GLN A 54 25.11 11.49 -15.11
CA GLN A 54 26.10 12.39 -14.52
C GLN A 54 25.42 13.47 -13.66
N ALA A 55 24.34 14.09 -14.16
CA ALA A 55 23.57 15.05 -13.37
C ALA A 55 22.93 14.40 -12.13
N GLN A 56 22.38 13.20 -12.26
CA GLN A 56 21.84 12.44 -11.13
C GLN A 56 22.92 12.11 -10.09
N GLU A 57 24.12 11.72 -10.50
CA GLU A 57 25.23 11.42 -9.59
C GLU A 57 25.73 12.67 -8.84
N VAL A 58 25.67 13.84 -9.48
CA VAL A 58 26.01 15.12 -8.83
C VAL A 58 24.95 15.53 -7.80
N HIS A 59 23.66 15.45 -8.17
CA HIS A 59 22.56 15.90 -7.31
C HIS A 59 22.14 14.88 -6.26
N TYR A 60 22.33 13.58 -6.55
CA TYR A 60 22.01 12.46 -5.67
C TYR A 60 23.26 11.59 -5.49
N PRO A 61 24.28 12.06 -4.74
CA PRO A 61 25.57 11.37 -4.58
C PRO A 61 25.43 10.00 -3.90
N PHE A 62 24.35 9.77 -3.15
CA PHE A 62 24.01 8.49 -2.52
C PHE A 62 23.00 7.66 -3.32
N GLY A 63 22.67 8.12 -4.54
CA GLY A 63 21.64 7.56 -5.42
C GLY A 63 20.22 7.85 -4.95
N THR A 64 19.24 7.33 -5.69
CA THR A 64 17.80 7.48 -5.43
C THR A 64 17.16 6.24 -4.78
N GLY A 65 17.97 5.21 -4.50
CA GLY A 65 17.52 3.97 -3.83
C GLY A 65 17.67 4.02 -2.31
N TRP A 66 17.75 2.84 -1.68
CA TRP A 66 17.84 2.68 -0.22
C TRP A 66 18.90 3.56 0.45
N LYS A 67 20.13 3.62 -0.10
CA LYS A 67 21.21 4.46 0.45
C LYS A 67 20.86 5.95 0.45
N GLY A 68 20.20 6.42 -0.61
CA GLY A 68 19.68 7.77 -0.71
C GLY A 68 18.65 8.07 0.37
N VAL A 69 17.69 7.16 0.57
CA VAL A 69 16.66 7.29 1.62
C VAL A 69 17.27 7.34 3.02
N ILE A 70 18.25 6.48 3.33
CA ILE A 70 18.95 6.51 4.62
C ILE A 70 19.67 7.84 4.83
N ASN A 71 20.32 8.36 3.79
CA ASN A 71 20.98 9.66 3.87
C ASN A 71 19.97 10.80 4.08
N LEU A 72 18.85 10.80 3.36
CA LEU A 72 17.78 11.78 3.53
C LEU A 72 17.18 11.73 4.94
N LYS A 73 16.93 10.53 5.48
CA LYS A 73 16.47 10.39 6.86
C LYS A 73 17.50 10.92 7.85
N SER A 74 18.78 10.57 7.68
CA SER A 74 19.85 11.07 8.56
C SER A 74 19.96 12.59 8.52
N TYR A 75 19.81 13.19 7.33
CA TYR A 75 19.79 14.65 7.15
C TYR A 75 18.58 15.27 7.86
N GLN A 76 17.39 14.73 7.65
CA GLN A 76 16.15 15.17 8.27
C GLN A 76 16.26 15.11 9.80
N ASP A 77 16.71 13.97 10.35
CA ASP A 77 16.83 13.77 11.79
C ASP A 77 17.86 14.70 12.44
N ALA A 78 18.93 15.09 11.70
CA ALA A 78 19.98 15.96 12.21
C ALA A 78 19.69 17.46 12.04
N ARG A 79 18.89 17.86 11.04
CA ARG A 79 18.76 19.27 10.64
C ARG A 79 17.36 19.82 10.64
N LEU A 80 16.34 18.96 10.59
CA LEU A 80 14.96 19.40 10.54
C LEU A 80 14.28 19.20 11.89
N PRO A 81 13.46 20.15 12.33
CA PRO A 81 12.54 19.96 13.44
C PRO A 81 11.59 18.78 13.19
N LYS A 82 11.11 18.14 14.27
CA LYS A 82 10.28 16.92 14.21
C LYS A 82 8.99 17.12 13.41
N GLU A 83 8.41 18.31 13.45
CA GLU A 83 7.20 18.71 12.71
C GLU A 83 7.37 18.62 11.19
N HIS A 84 8.62 18.69 10.70
CA HIS A 84 8.96 18.59 9.29
C HIS A 84 9.46 17.19 8.88
N HIS A 85 9.42 16.22 9.78
CA HIS A 85 9.85 14.86 9.48
C HIS A 85 8.80 14.15 8.62
N TYR A 86 9.12 13.88 7.36
CA TYR A 86 8.27 13.07 6.49
C TYR A 86 8.68 11.60 6.48
N ILE A 87 9.97 11.29 6.44
CA ILE A 87 10.47 9.91 6.54
C ILE A 87 10.56 9.52 8.01
N ARG A 88 9.55 8.80 8.52
CA ARG A 88 9.41 8.50 9.93
C ARG A 88 10.17 7.25 10.35
N ARG A 89 10.22 6.24 9.49
CA ARG A 89 10.91 4.96 9.73
C ARG A 89 11.70 4.51 8.52
N THR A 90 12.86 3.92 8.77
CA THR A 90 13.65 3.14 7.81
C THR A 90 14.15 1.88 8.51
N LEU A 91 13.52 0.74 8.23
CA LEU A 91 13.86 -0.54 8.85
C LEU A 91 14.55 -1.45 7.85
N ALA A 92 15.56 -2.18 8.31
CA ALA A 92 16.19 -3.27 7.58
C ALA A 92 16.33 -4.47 8.51
N LEU A 93 15.44 -5.45 8.35
CA LEU A 93 15.34 -6.63 9.20
C LEU A 93 15.84 -7.86 8.44
N PRO A 94 16.57 -8.80 9.08
CA PRO A 94 16.95 -10.06 8.44
C PRO A 94 15.73 -10.95 8.19
N LEU A 95 15.70 -11.68 7.06
CA LEU A 95 14.59 -12.58 6.71
C LEU A 95 14.60 -13.93 7.45
N ASN A 96 15.69 -14.26 8.17
CA ASN A 96 15.92 -15.58 8.77
C ASN A 96 15.00 -15.94 9.96
N SER A 97 13.99 -15.12 10.25
CA SER A 97 13.03 -15.31 11.35
C SER A 97 11.61 -15.56 10.87
N GLU A 98 11.34 -15.55 9.56
CA GLU A 98 9.98 -15.66 9.04
C GLU A 98 9.67 -17.11 8.63
N PRO A 99 8.64 -17.76 9.21
CA PRO A 99 8.08 -18.94 8.57
C PRO A 99 7.53 -18.53 7.21
N THR A 100 8.09 -19.11 6.14
CA THR A 100 7.53 -19.01 4.79
C THR A 100 6.24 -19.79 4.76
N ASP A 101 5.11 -19.13 4.97
CA ASP A 101 3.82 -19.70 4.59
C ASP A 101 3.83 -19.83 3.05
N SER A 102 3.69 -21.07 2.56
CA SER A 102 3.75 -21.43 1.14
C SER A 102 2.65 -20.84 0.26
N ASP A 103 1.68 -20.15 0.89
CA ASP A 103 0.41 -19.73 0.27
C ASP A 103 0.39 -18.23 -0.07
N GLU A 104 1.51 -17.54 0.14
CA GLU A 104 1.66 -16.14 -0.24
C GLU A 104 2.15 -16.06 -1.68
N ASP A 105 1.28 -15.57 -2.59
CA ASP A 105 1.60 -15.20 -3.98
C ASP A 105 2.60 -14.04 -4.01
N GLU A 106 3.81 -14.27 -3.51
CA GLU A 106 4.83 -13.26 -3.48
C GLU A 106 5.42 -13.14 -4.90
N GLU A 107 4.87 -12.22 -5.70
CA GLU A 107 5.58 -11.70 -6.87
C GLU A 107 6.82 -10.93 -6.37
N ILE A 108 7.88 -11.69 -6.07
CA ILE A 108 9.18 -11.16 -5.67
C ILE A 108 9.92 -10.77 -6.94
N SER A 109 10.26 -9.49 -7.08
CA SER A 109 11.14 -9.05 -8.18
C SER A 109 12.49 -9.78 -8.12
N PRO A 110 13.18 -10.04 -9.25
CA PRO A 110 14.49 -10.69 -9.24
C PRO A 110 15.53 -10.00 -8.36
N GLN A 111 15.43 -8.67 -8.21
CA GLN A 111 16.25 -7.87 -7.30
C GLN A 111 15.91 -8.11 -5.83
N ALA A 112 14.62 -8.25 -5.52
CA ALA A 112 14.14 -8.54 -4.18
C ALA A 112 14.61 -9.94 -3.73
N ARG A 113 14.60 -10.95 -4.61
CA ARG A 113 15.09 -12.32 -4.31
C ARG A 113 16.57 -12.40 -3.90
N LYS A 114 17.39 -11.40 -4.23
CA LYS A 114 18.81 -11.33 -3.85
C LYS A 114 19.07 -10.56 -2.56
N ASP A 115 18.05 -9.92 -2.00
CA ASP A 115 18.14 -9.11 -0.79
C ASP A 115 17.62 -9.92 0.39
N ASP A 116 18.50 -10.38 1.27
CA ASP A 116 18.17 -11.19 2.46
C ASP A 116 17.55 -10.37 3.61
N ARG A 117 17.06 -9.16 3.30
CA ARG A 117 16.51 -8.23 4.28
C ARG A 117 15.15 -7.72 3.86
N LEU A 118 14.21 -7.73 4.79
CA LEU A 118 12.99 -6.93 4.72
C LEU A 118 13.34 -5.46 4.94
N ARG A 119 12.95 -4.61 3.99
CA ARG A 119 13.14 -3.16 4.07
C ARG A 119 11.80 -2.46 4.06
N ILE A 120 11.58 -1.62 5.07
CA ILE A 120 10.35 -0.84 5.23
C ILE A 120 10.72 0.63 5.37
N ILE A 121 10.06 1.48 4.60
CA ILE A 121 10.12 2.93 4.72
C ILE A 121 8.71 3.41 5.01
N VAL A 122 8.50 4.09 6.14
CA VAL A 122 7.19 4.72 6.45
C VAL A 122 7.33 6.22 6.31
N CYS A 123 6.54 6.79 5.40
CA CYS A 123 6.46 8.22 5.16
C CYS A 123 5.10 8.75 5.63
N MET A 124 5.11 9.67 6.59
CA MET A 124 3.92 10.21 7.23
C MET A 124 4.26 11.56 7.84
N THR A 125 3.50 12.61 7.50
CA THR A 125 3.66 13.90 8.19
C THR A 125 3.08 13.81 9.60
N PRO A 126 3.59 14.56 10.58
CA PRO A 126 3.01 14.59 11.93
C PRO A 126 1.55 15.09 11.94
N GLU A 127 1.17 15.88 10.95
CA GLU A 127 -0.22 16.30 10.78
C GLU A 127 -1.11 15.14 10.30
N ALA A 128 -0.61 14.32 9.39
CA ALA A 128 -1.34 13.15 8.92
C ALA A 128 -1.54 12.11 10.02
N SER A 129 -0.60 11.93 10.96
CA SER A 129 -0.77 11.03 12.10
C SER A 129 -1.85 11.50 13.07
N ARG A 130 -1.86 12.81 13.38
CA ARG A 130 -2.95 13.44 14.15
C ARG A 130 -4.31 13.30 13.48
N ARG A 131 -4.37 13.52 12.17
CA ARG A 131 -5.61 13.34 11.39
C ARG A 131 -6.06 11.89 11.33
N LEU A 132 -5.13 10.95 11.15
CA LEU A 132 -5.45 9.52 11.17
C LEU A 132 -6.13 9.14 12.49
N LEU A 133 -5.62 9.63 13.63
CA LEU A 133 -6.24 9.41 14.92
C LEU A 133 -7.61 10.09 15.05
N ALA A 134 -7.75 11.34 14.57
CA ALA A 134 -8.96 12.14 14.79
C ALA A 134 -10.12 11.80 13.84
N SER A 135 -9.82 11.43 12.59
CA SER A 135 -10.82 11.29 11.51
C SER A 135 -10.72 9.98 10.73
N GLY A 136 -9.78 9.09 11.06
CA GLY A 136 -9.52 7.83 10.35
C GLY A 136 -10.57 6.73 10.52
N ARG A 137 -11.85 7.03 10.33
CA ARG A 137 -12.96 6.09 10.58
C ARG A 137 -13.10 5.02 9.49
N TYR A 138 -13.00 5.45 8.24
CA TYR A 138 -13.11 4.60 7.05
C TYR A 138 -11.80 4.71 6.29
N LEU A 139 -10.97 3.70 6.48
CA LEU A 139 -9.65 3.65 5.90
C LEU A 139 -9.70 2.80 4.64
N GLN A 140 -8.89 3.18 3.68
CA GLN A 140 -8.63 2.43 2.46
C GLN A 140 -7.13 2.25 2.33
N SER A 141 -6.71 1.11 1.80
CA SER A 141 -5.32 0.91 1.45
C SER A 141 -5.14 0.21 0.11
N ASP A 142 -4.12 0.63 -0.63
CA ASP A 142 -3.89 0.24 -2.02
C ASP A 142 -2.39 0.00 -2.26
N ILE A 143 -2.07 -0.97 -3.12
CA ILE A 143 -0.68 -1.32 -3.46
C ILE A 143 -0.34 -0.85 -4.89
N GLY A 144 0.62 0.06 -4.97
CA GLY A 144 1.23 0.53 -6.20
C GLY A 144 2.46 -0.30 -6.62
N PHE A 145 2.34 -1.07 -7.71
CA PHE A 145 3.40 -1.96 -8.20
C PHE A 145 4.45 -1.32 -9.12
N ARG A 146 4.29 -0.06 -9.56
CA ARG A 146 5.03 0.48 -10.72
C ARG A 146 5.86 1.74 -10.49
N ARG A 147 6.01 2.20 -9.25
CA ARG A 147 6.54 3.56 -9.00
C ARG A 147 8.00 3.59 -8.58
N ILE A 148 8.51 2.61 -7.83
CA ILE A 148 9.89 2.62 -7.31
C ILE A 148 10.59 1.30 -7.62
N ILE A 149 11.78 1.35 -8.21
CA ILE A 149 12.53 0.13 -8.55
C ILE A 149 12.94 -0.58 -7.25
N GLY A 150 12.49 -1.83 -7.09
CA GLY A 150 12.82 -2.68 -5.94
C GLY A 150 11.92 -2.48 -4.71
N PHE A 151 10.95 -1.55 -4.77
CA PHE A 151 9.95 -1.35 -3.71
C PHE A 151 8.55 -1.33 -4.30
N LYS A 152 7.59 -1.88 -3.57
CA LYS A 152 6.17 -1.69 -3.79
C LYS A 152 5.70 -0.54 -2.90
N GLU A 153 4.84 0.31 -3.42
CA GLU A 153 4.22 1.39 -2.64
C GLU A 153 2.93 0.85 -2.02
N PHE A 154 2.75 1.08 -0.73
CA PHE A 154 1.54 0.79 0.02
C PHE A 154 1.01 2.10 0.57
N GLU A 155 -0.19 2.48 0.20
CA GLU A 155 -0.81 3.75 0.59
C GLU A 155 -1.93 3.48 1.59
N VAL A 156 -1.99 4.26 2.67
CA VAL A 156 -3.16 4.30 3.56
C VAL A 156 -3.82 5.66 3.41
N ALA A 157 -5.08 5.63 3.02
CA ALA A 157 -5.90 6.79 2.76
C ALA A 157 -7.25 6.65 3.45
N GLY A 158 -8.03 7.72 3.45
CA GLY A 158 -9.42 7.68 3.89
C GLY A 158 -10.17 8.89 3.37
N MET A 159 -11.48 8.90 3.65
CA MET A 159 -12.33 10.02 3.27
C MET A 159 -12.47 10.99 4.44
N GLU A 160 -12.01 12.22 4.25
CA GLU A 160 -12.34 13.32 5.17
C GLU A 160 -13.71 13.85 4.79
N ARG A 161 -14.72 13.55 5.61
CA ARG A 161 -16.12 13.87 5.29
C ARG A 161 -16.38 15.37 5.30
N ASP A 162 -15.77 16.12 6.21
CA ASP A 162 -16.00 17.56 6.36
C ASP A 162 -15.52 18.34 5.13
N ALA A 163 -14.38 17.94 4.56
CA ALA A 163 -13.83 18.52 3.34
C ALA A 163 -14.29 17.83 2.06
N ASN A 164 -15.06 16.74 2.18
CA ASN A 164 -15.45 15.83 1.09
C ASN A 164 -14.27 15.51 0.14
N THR A 165 -13.11 15.17 0.72
CA THR A 165 -11.91 14.85 -0.04
C THR A 165 -11.23 13.58 0.47
N SER A 166 -10.52 12.88 -0.41
CA SER A 166 -9.66 11.77 -0.03
C SER A 166 -8.32 12.31 0.47
N ILE A 167 -7.90 11.84 1.65
CA ILE A 167 -6.62 12.19 2.26
C ILE A 167 -5.76 10.94 2.35
N ILE A 168 -4.49 11.10 2.01
CA ILE A 168 -3.46 10.08 2.20
C ILE A 168 -2.81 10.34 3.55
N TYR A 169 -2.97 9.38 4.47
CA TYR A 169 -2.38 9.48 5.79
C TYR A 169 -0.90 9.10 5.77
N CYS A 170 -0.54 8.03 5.08
CA CYS A 170 0.85 7.62 4.95
C CYS A 170 1.12 6.85 3.66
N ARG A 171 2.36 6.97 3.18
CA ARG A 171 2.94 6.19 2.10
C ARG A 171 4.03 5.29 2.67
N ILE A 172 3.95 4.02 2.36
CA ILE A 172 4.89 3.01 2.83
C ILE A 172 5.56 2.39 1.62
N TYR A 173 6.87 2.13 1.72
CA TYR A 173 7.60 1.41 0.70
C TYR A 173 8.21 0.15 1.30
N LEU A 174 7.89 -0.99 0.69
CA LEU A 174 8.32 -2.32 1.15
C LEU A 174 8.87 -3.14 -0.02
N ASN A 175 9.92 -3.92 0.23
CA ASN A 175 10.57 -4.77 -0.78
C ASN A 175 10.07 -6.23 -0.76
N ARG A 176 9.12 -6.53 0.13
CA ARG A 176 8.42 -7.81 0.34
C ARG A 176 6.97 -7.51 0.68
N MET A 177 6.07 -8.46 0.45
CA MET A 177 4.62 -8.26 0.65
C MET A 177 4.01 -9.35 1.55
N THR A 178 4.83 -9.99 2.37
CA THR A 178 4.38 -11.03 3.30
C THR A 178 3.42 -10.48 4.34
N ALA A 179 2.62 -11.36 4.95
CA ALA A 179 1.73 -10.95 6.04
C ALA A 179 2.50 -10.34 7.22
N GLN A 180 3.68 -10.88 7.52
CA GLN A 180 4.54 -10.37 8.60
C GLN A 180 5.11 -8.99 8.27
N ALA A 181 5.51 -8.75 7.02
CA ALA A 181 5.92 -7.42 6.56
C ALA A 181 4.80 -6.39 6.75
N HIS A 182 3.56 -6.74 6.39
CA HIS A 182 2.41 -5.86 6.60
C HIS A 182 2.03 -5.70 8.07
N GLN A 183 2.07 -6.75 8.87
CA GLN A 183 1.89 -6.65 10.33
C GLN A 183 2.87 -5.64 10.91
N ARG A 184 4.14 -5.72 10.51
CA ARG A 184 5.17 -4.78 10.95
C ARG A 184 4.87 -3.34 10.50
N VAL A 185 4.34 -3.16 9.29
CA VAL A 185 3.91 -1.84 8.82
C VAL A 185 2.83 -1.24 9.72
N PHE A 186 1.81 -2.00 10.10
CA PHE A 186 0.74 -1.51 10.97
C PHE A 186 1.25 -1.15 12.37
N GLU A 187 2.16 -1.95 12.93
CA GLU A 187 2.83 -1.63 14.20
C GLU A 187 3.59 -0.30 14.15
N GLU A 188 4.32 -0.05 13.06
CA GLU A 188 5.08 1.19 12.90
C GLU A 188 4.17 2.41 12.70
N ILE A 189 3.03 2.26 12.02
CA ILE A 189 2.03 3.33 11.90
C ILE A 189 1.47 3.68 13.28
N GLU A 190 1.08 2.69 14.08
CA GLU A 190 0.54 2.94 15.42
C GLU A 190 1.59 3.56 16.35
N ALA A 191 2.85 3.11 16.25
CA ALA A 191 3.96 3.70 16.99
C ALA A 191 4.18 5.19 16.64
N ILE A 192 4.10 5.54 15.35
CA ILE A 192 4.20 6.95 14.90
C ILE A 192 3.05 7.78 15.47
N VAL A 193 1.81 7.27 15.41
CA VAL A 193 0.64 7.95 15.96
C VAL A 193 0.81 8.17 17.48
N PHE A 194 1.26 7.14 18.20
CA PHE A 194 1.52 7.25 19.63
C PHE A 194 2.63 8.26 19.96
N GLU A 195 3.73 8.27 19.20
CA GLU A 195 4.82 9.25 19.36
C GLU A 195 4.35 10.69 19.15
N ASP A 196 3.47 10.93 18.18
CA ASP A 196 3.01 12.28 17.83
C ASP A 196 1.87 12.79 18.72
N THR A 197 1.07 11.89 19.28
CA THR A 197 -0.20 12.24 19.94
C THR A 197 -0.30 11.80 21.38
N GLY A 198 0.56 10.89 21.83
CA GLY A 198 0.45 10.20 23.12
C GLY A 198 -0.73 9.21 23.21
N LYS A 199 -1.47 9.00 22.12
CA LYS A 199 -2.64 8.12 22.05
C LYS A 199 -2.45 7.05 20.98
N ARG A 200 -3.04 5.88 21.20
CA ARG A 200 -3.06 4.79 20.23
C ARG A 200 -4.28 4.91 19.34
N LEU A 201 -4.18 4.33 18.14
CA LEU A 201 -5.36 4.14 17.30
C LEU A 201 -6.36 3.26 18.03
N GLN A 202 -7.63 3.60 17.91
CA GLN A 202 -8.73 2.83 18.50
C GLN A 202 -9.52 2.20 17.36
N TRP A 203 -9.69 0.90 17.46
CA TRP A 203 -10.46 0.08 16.53
C TRP A 203 -11.81 -0.22 17.16
N HIS A 204 -12.91 0.05 16.45
CA HIS A 204 -14.27 -0.18 16.96
C HIS A 204 -14.43 -1.64 17.39
N HIS A 205 -14.08 -2.58 16.50
CA HIS A 205 -14.05 -4.03 16.76
C HIS A 205 -13.38 -4.42 18.09
N LEU A 206 -12.27 -3.76 18.45
CA LEU A 206 -11.51 -4.13 19.64
C LEU A 206 -11.90 -3.32 20.89
N HIS A 207 -12.18 -2.03 20.72
CA HIS A 207 -12.22 -1.08 21.83
C HIS A 207 -13.64 -0.67 22.22
N ALA A 208 -14.61 -0.68 21.31
CA ALA A 208 -15.97 -0.23 21.59
C ALA A 208 -16.66 -1.13 22.63
N THR A 209 -17.45 -0.56 23.53
CA THR A 209 -18.20 -1.34 24.54
C THR A 209 -19.50 -1.94 24.01
N ASP A 210 -20.06 -1.32 22.98
CA ASP A 210 -21.28 -1.73 22.29
C ASP A 210 -21.23 -1.26 20.82
N LEU A 211 -22.32 -1.50 20.07
CA LEU A 211 -22.38 -1.18 18.64
C LEU A 211 -22.49 0.33 18.34
N GLU A 212 -22.89 1.15 19.31
CA GLU A 212 -23.06 2.61 19.16
C GLU A 212 -21.86 3.40 19.69
N ASP A 213 -21.02 2.79 20.54
CA ASP A 213 -19.81 3.40 21.08
C ASP A 213 -18.75 3.69 19.99
N GLY A 214 -18.06 4.82 20.14
CA GLY A 214 -16.87 5.13 19.34
C GLY A 214 -17.08 5.37 17.84
N LEU A 215 -18.32 5.52 17.36
CA LEU A 215 -18.62 5.70 15.92
C LEU A 215 -17.99 6.96 15.30
N ASP A 216 -17.63 7.95 16.13
CA ASP A 216 -17.03 9.21 15.70
C ASP A 216 -15.52 9.30 15.93
N CYS A 217 -14.91 8.36 16.66
CA CYS A 217 -13.50 8.46 17.05
C CYS A 217 -12.69 7.17 16.91
N MET A 218 -13.30 6.08 16.44
CA MET A 218 -12.63 4.79 16.20
C MET A 218 -12.61 4.43 14.71
N ILE A 219 -11.66 3.57 14.34
CA ILE A 219 -11.60 2.94 13.02
C ILE A 219 -12.75 1.93 12.93
N LEU A 220 -13.71 2.21 12.05
CA LEU A 220 -14.91 1.40 11.84
C LEU A 220 -14.69 0.34 10.76
N SER A 221 -14.00 0.72 9.69
CA SER A 221 -13.76 -0.20 8.57
C SER A 221 -12.46 0.10 7.86
N TRP A 222 -11.82 -0.97 7.40
CA TRP A 222 -10.62 -0.96 6.60
C TRP A 222 -10.88 -1.63 5.25
N THR A 223 -10.87 -0.86 4.18
CA THR A 223 -11.03 -1.35 2.81
C THR A 223 -9.68 -1.57 2.14
N ALA A 224 -9.52 -2.65 1.38
CA ALA A 224 -8.27 -2.89 0.64
C ALA A 224 -8.48 -3.58 -0.69
N ASP A 225 -7.43 -3.62 -1.51
CA ASP A 225 -7.35 -4.56 -2.62
C ASP A 225 -7.27 -6.02 -2.12
N GLN A 226 -7.30 -6.97 -3.04
CA GLN A 226 -7.34 -8.42 -2.72
C GLN A 226 -5.97 -9.01 -2.41
N HIS A 227 -5.00 -8.20 -1.99
CA HIS A 227 -3.69 -8.70 -1.63
C HIS A 227 -3.71 -9.45 -0.29
N ARG A 228 -3.58 -10.79 -0.35
CA ARG A 228 -3.63 -11.70 0.81
C ARG A 228 -2.69 -11.28 1.95
N GLY A 229 -1.45 -10.94 1.63
CA GLY A 229 -0.45 -10.52 2.63
C GLY A 229 -0.86 -9.24 3.38
N GLN A 230 -1.53 -8.30 2.71
CA GLN A 230 -1.96 -7.05 3.34
C GLN A 230 -3.09 -7.31 4.32
N ALA A 231 -4.10 -8.06 3.89
CA ALA A 231 -5.24 -8.42 4.72
C ALA A 231 -4.79 -9.28 5.91
N LYS A 232 -4.08 -10.39 5.68
CA LYS A 232 -3.57 -11.25 6.76
C LYS A 232 -2.67 -10.49 7.73
N GLY A 233 -1.81 -9.60 7.22
CA GLY A 233 -0.97 -8.74 8.07
C GLY A 233 -1.77 -7.81 8.98
N LEU A 234 -2.89 -7.26 8.51
CA LEU A 234 -3.81 -6.48 9.35
C LEU A 234 -4.47 -7.39 10.41
N GLY A 235 -4.94 -8.57 10.02
CA GLY A 235 -5.54 -9.54 10.94
C GLY A 235 -4.58 -9.96 12.07
N LEU A 236 -3.31 -10.24 11.73
CA LEU A 236 -2.25 -10.56 12.70
C LEU A 236 -1.95 -9.38 13.63
N HIS A 237 -2.01 -8.14 13.12
CA HIS A 237 -1.85 -6.95 13.95
C HIS A 237 -3.01 -6.79 14.94
N LEU A 238 -4.26 -6.95 14.49
CA LEU A 238 -5.45 -6.89 15.34
C LEU A 238 -5.46 -7.98 16.40
N GLN A 239 -5.08 -9.22 16.04
CA GLN A 239 -4.94 -10.32 16.99
C GLN A 239 -3.91 -10.03 18.08
N LYS A 240 -2.76 -9.45 17.69
CA LYS A 240 -1.73 -9.04 18.64
C LYS A 240 -2.23 -7.97 19.60
N LEU A 241 -2.99 -6.99 19.11
CA LEU A 241 -3.62 -5.97 19.96
C LEU A 241 -4.62 -6.60 20.92
N ALA A 242 -5.52 -7.45 20.41
CA ALA A 242 -6.53 -8.14 21.23
C ALA A 242 -5.88 -8.97 22.35
N SER A 243 -4.82 -9.71 22.02
CA SER A 243 -4.06 -10.55 22.99
C SER A 243 -3.43 -9.74 24.13
N ALA A 244 -3.16 -8.46 23.93
CA ALA A 244 -2.61 -7.57 24.94
C ALA A 244 -3.71 -6.88 25.80
N MET A 245 -4.98 -7.02 25.44
CA MET A 245 -6.11 -6.45 26.15
C MET A 245 -6.62 -7.39 27.24
N PRO A 246 -7.24 -6.86 28.31
CA PRO A 246 -7.97 -7.68 29.28
C PRO A 246 -9.05 -8.53 28.59
N PRO A 247 -9.38 -9.72 29.13
CA PRO A 247 -10.44 -10.58 28.59
C PRO A 247 -11.71 -9.79 28.31
N LYS A 248 -12.15 -9.80 27.06
CA LYS A 248 -13.28 -9.02 26.59
C LYS A 248 -14.12 -9.85 25.62
N PRO A 249 -15.44 -9.96 25.82
CA PRO A 249 -16.33 -10.61 24.86
C PRO A 249 -16.27 -9.92 23.49
N ASP A 250 -16.39 -10.71 22.43
CA ASP A 250 -16.60 -10.16 21.09
C ASP A 250 -17.93 -9.39 21.02
N LEU A 251 -17.94 -8.28 20.27
CA LEU A 251 -19.10 -7.41 20.12
C LEU A 251 -20.24 -8.07 19.34
N TYR A 252 -19.91 -9.04 18.49
CA TYR A 252 -20.86 -9.69 17.59
C TYR A 252 -21.22 -11.10 18.09
N GLU A 253 -20.29 -11.80 18.73
CA GLU A 253 -20.47 -13.13 19.33
C GLU A 253 -20.08 -13.11 20.82
N SER A 254 -21.00 -12.69 21.70
CA SER A 254 -20.75 -12.49 23.13
C SER A 254 -20.24 -13.72 23.89
N GLU A 255 -20.45 -14.93 23.36
CA GLU A 255 -19.97 -16.19 23.94
C GLU A 255 -18.46 -16.42 23.71
N ARG A 256 -17.83 -15.63 22.86
CA ARG A 256 -16.41 -15.74 22.50
C ARG A 256 -15.63 -14.55 23.03
N LEU A 257 -14.37 -14.78 23.36
CA LEU A 257 -13.45 -13.71 23.72
C LEU A 257 -12.74 -13.17 22.48
N LEU A 258 -12.51 -11.86 22.45
CA LEU A 258 -11.74 -11.20 21.39
C LEU A 258 -10.33 -11.79 21.24
N GLN A 259 -9.73 -12.24 22.35
CA GLN A 259 -8.40 -12.86 22.36
C GLN A 259 -8.34 -14.21 21.64
N ASP A 260 -9.47 -14.92 21.57
CA ASP A 260 -9.54 -16.26 21.00
C ASP A 260 -9.85 -16.23 19.49
N LEU A 261 -10.05 -15.05 18.93
CA LEU A 261 -10.28 -14.87 17.50
C LEU A 261 -8.98 -15.08 16.72
N SER A 262 -9.10 -15.79 15.60
CA SER A 262 -8.04 -15.92 14.60
C SER A 262 -7.83 -14.61 13.83
N PRO A 263 -6.70 -14.44 13.11
CA PRO A 263 -6.46 -13.26 12.28
C PRO A 263 -7.57 -13.00 11.27
N TYR A 264 -8.14 -14.06 10.69
CA TYR A 264 -9.22 -13.95 9.71
C TYR A 264 -10.55 -13.54 10.35
N GLU A 265 -10.85 -14.02 11.55
CA GLU A 265 -12.05 -13.60 12.27
C GLU A 265 -11.99 -12.13 12.72
N HIS A 266 -10.80 -11.61 13.04
CA HIS A 266 -10.63 -10.16 13.21
C HIS A 266 -10.88 -9.38 11.91
N LEU A 267 -10.43 -9.92 10.76
CA LEU A 267 -10.69 -9.30 9.47
C LEU A 267 -12.19 -9.30 9.16
N HIS A 268 -12.93 -10.36 9.48
CA HIS A 268 -14.38 -10.39 9.26
C HIS A 268 -15.08 -9.14 9.79
N ARG A 269 -14.67 -8.70 10.99
CA ARG A 269 -15.38 -7.65 11.71
C ARG A 269 -15.07 -6.26 11.16
N ASN A 270 -13.89 -6.06 10.59
CA ASN A 270 -13.38 -4.71 10.25
C ASN A 270 -12.97 -4.53 8.78
N PHE A 271 -12.58 -5.60 8.09
CA PHE A 271 -11.96 -5.54 6.77
C PHE A 271 -12.97 -5.75 5.65
N ARG A 272 -12.89 -4.93 4.59
CA ARG A 272 -13.72 -5.09 3.39
C ARG A 272 -12.86 -5.10 2.14
N VAL A 273 -13.17 -6.02 1.24
CA VAL A 273 -12.57 -6.01 -0.09
C VAL A 273 -13.14 -4.85 -0.91
N CYS A 274 -12.27 -4.14 -1.62
CA CYS A 274 -12.68 -3.08 -2.52
C CYS A 274 -13.52 -3.65 -3.67
N THR A 275 -14.81 -3.34 -3.67
CA THR A 275 -15.80 -3.83 -4.64
C THR A 275 -15.45 -3.45 -6.08
N VAL A 276 -14.95 -2.24 -6.30
CA VAL A 276 -14.51 -1.76 -7.63
C VAL A 276 -13.37 -2.62 -8.18
N HIS A 277 -12.37 -2.94 -7.34
CA HIS A 277 -11.24 -3.78 -7.71
C HIS A 277 -11.69 -5.20 -8.01
N TYR A 278 -12.50 -5.78 -7.13
CA TYR A 278 -13.03 -7.12 -7.34
C TYR A 278 -13.89 -7.23 -8.60
N PHE A 279 -14.83 -6.32 -8.83
CA PHE A 279 -15.67 -6.36 -10.03
C PHE A 279 -14.88 -6.16 -11.32
N ARG A 280 -13.78 -5.39 -11.27
CA ARG A 280 -12.83 -5.29 -12.39
C ARG A 280 -12.16 -6.64 -12.66
N LEU A 281 -11.74 -7.37 -11.63
CA LEU A 281 -11.16 -8.70 -11.76
C LEU A 281 -12.17 -9.71 -12.30
N VAL A 282 -13.40 -9.74 -11.76
CA VAL A 282 -14.49 -10.60 -12.26
C VAL A 282 -14.79 -10.32 -13.74
N LYS A 283 -14.78 -9.05 -14.15
CA LYS A 283 -14.97 -8.66 -15.56
C LYS A 283 -13.86 -9.19 -16.47
N LEU A 284 -12.62 -9.20 -15.99
CA LEU A 284 -11.46 -9.69 -16.75
C LEU A 284 -11.32 -11.22 -16.70
N CYS A 285 -11.98 -11.88 -15.75
CA CYS A 285 -12.00 -13.33 -15.63
C CYS A 285 -12.58 -13.98 -16.89
N ALA A 286 -11.83 -14.92 -17.47
CA ALA A 286 -12.24 -15.69 -18.65
C ALA A 286 -13.24 -16.79 -18.26
N THR A 287 -14.48 -16.40 -17.94
CA THR A 287 -15.58 -17.31 -17.58
C THR A 287 -16.93 -16.83 -18.13
N THR A 288 -18.00 -17.57 -17.90
CA THR A 288 -19.36 -17.24 -18.38
C THR A 288 -19.97 -16.10 -17.57
N GLU A 289 -20.95 -15.39 -18.16
CA GLU A 289 -21.68 -14.33 -17.42
C GLU A 289 -22.44 -14.88 -16.21
N GLN A 290 -22.96 -16.12 -16.29
CA GLN A 290 -23.60 -16.77 -15.14
C GLN A 290 -22.62 -16.92 -13.96
N VAL A 291 -21.39 -17.41 -14.23
CA VAL A 291 -20.36 -17.55 -13.20
C VAL A 291 -19.92 -16.18 -12.68
N ARG A 292 -19.77 -15.17 -13.56
CA ARG A 292 -19.46 -13.80 -13.13
C ARG A 292 -20.54 -13.20 -12.23
N TRP A 293 -21.81 -13.54 -12.44
CA TRP A 293 -22.90 -13.09 -11.58
C TRP A 293 -22.81 -13.71 -10.19
N LEU A 294 -22.56 -15.03 -10.10
CA LEU A 294 -22.30 -15.73 -8.84
C LEU A 294 -21.07 -15.15 -8.12
N MET A 295 -19.98 -14.87 -8.86
CA MET A 295 -18.80 -14.22 -8.28
C MET A 295 -19.16 -12.87 -7.65
N ARG A 296 -20.00 -12.06 -8.29
CA ARG A 296 -20.41 -10.74 -7.76
C ARG A 296 -21.33 -10.86 -6.55
N SER A 297 -22.17 -11.90 -6.46
CA SER A 297 -23.10 -12.07 -5.33
C SER A 297 -22.37 -12.28 -4.01
N LEU A 298 -21.14 -12.80 -4.06
CA LEU A 298 -20.27 -13.01 -2.89
C LEU A 298 -19.75 -11.71 -2.26
N VAL A 299 -19.96 -10.54 -2.89
CA VAL A 299 -19.69 -9.24 -2.27
C VAL A 299 -20.90 -8.82 -1.44
N CYS A 300 -21.05 -9.45 -0.29
CA CYS A 300 -22.10 -9.14 0.67
C CYS A 300 -21.58 -9.32 2.10
N MET A 301 -22.37 -8.87 3.06
CA MET A 301 -22.10 -9.07 4.49
C MET A 301 -22.50 -10.49 4.93
N GLU A 302 -23.66 -10.95 4.45
CA GLU A 302 -24.17 -12.30 4.69
C GLU A 302 -24.70 -12.83 3.36
N HIS A 303 -24.37 -14.09 3.05
CA HIS A 303 -24.83 -14.75 1.83
C HIS A 303 -25.75 -15.92 2.17
N PRO A 304 -26.92 -16.05 1.53
CA PRO A 304 -27.92 -17.06 1.89
C PRO A 304 -27.47 -18.51 1.63
N ASP A 305 -26.61 -18.71 0.63
CA ASP A 305 -26.01 -20.02 0.30
C ASP A 305 -24.57 -19.81 -0.16
N TRP A 306 -23.69 -19.51 0.79
CA TRP A 306 -22.28 -19.24 0.49
C TRP A 306 -21.61 -20.46 -0.15
N ASP A 307 -21.63 -21.59 0.56
CA ASP A 307 -20.93 -22.82 0.15
C ASP A 307 -21.47 -23.36 -1.18
N GLY A 308 -22.79 -23.36 -1.39
CA GLY A 308 -23.39 -23.77 -2.65
C GLY A 308 -22.97 -22.86 -3.81
N THR A 309 -22.87 -21.54 -3.57
CA THR A 309 -22.39 -20.58 -4.58
C THR A 309 -20.92 -20.82 -4.92
N ILE A 310 -20.07 -21.13 -3.93
CA ILE A 310 -18.66 -21.47 -4.16
C ILE A 310 -18.55 -22.72 -5.01
N GLN A 311 -19.32 -23.76 -4.66
CA GLN A 311 -19.34 -25.01 -5.39
C GLN A 311 -19.76 -24.79 -6.85
N MET A 312 -20.81 -23.99 -7.09
CA MET A 312 -21.24 -23.65 -8.45
C MET A 312 -20.16 -22.91 -9.26
N ILE A 313 -19.44 -21.96 -8.64
CA ILE A 313 -18.32 -21.26 -9.29
C ILE A 313 -17.18 -22.22 -9.60
N SER A 314 -16.88 -23.16 -8.70
CA SER A 314 -15.86 -24.17 -8.90
C SER A 314 -16.20 -25.09 -10.08
N ASP A 315 -17.43 -25.58 -10.12
CA ASP A 315 -17.90 -26.56 -11.10
C ASP A 315 -18.04 -25.96 -12.51
N HIS A 316 -18.52 -24.71 -12.61
CA HIS A 316 -18.86 -24.09 -13.89
C HIS A 316 -17.85 -23.04 -14.36
N GLY A 317 -17.00 -22.54 -13.45
CA GLY A 317 -16.11 -21.42 -13.72
C GLY A 317 -14.70 -21.79 -14.16
N GLY A 318 -14.30 -23.05 -13.97
CA GLY A 318 -12.97 -23.56 -14.31
C GLY A 318 -11.83 -22.88 -13.52
N LYS A 319 -10.58 -23.15 -13.91
CA LYS A 319 -9.38 -22.64 -13.20
C LYS A 319 -9.32 -21.12 -13.10
N ALA A 320 -9.84 -20.40 -14.10
CA ALA A 320 -9.82 -18.93 -14.13
C ALA A 320 -10.75 -18.33 -13.07
N ALA A 321 -11.97 -18.88 -12.91
CA ALA A 321 -12.89 -18.42 -11.89
C ALA A 321 -12.44 -18.86 -10.49
N GLN A 322 -11.92 -20.08 -10.34
CA GLN A 322 -11.33 -20.56 -9.09
C GLN A 322 -10.18 -19.64 -8.64
N GLY A 323 -9.22 -19.33 -9.51
CA GLY A 323 -8.09 -18.45 -9.17
C GLY A 323 -8.46 -16.99 -8.94
N THR A 324 -9.62 -16.52 -9.42
CA THR A 324 -10.07 -15.13 -9.20
C THR A 324 -10.99 -15.02 -7.97
N ALA A 325 -11.86 -15.99 -7.76
CA ALA A 325 -12.79 -16.01 -6.63
C ALA A 325 -12.08 -16.47 -5.35
N LEU A 326 -11.37 -17.61 -5.35
CA LEU A 326 -10.87 -18.26 -4.13
C LEU A 326 -9.93 -17.39 -3.26
N PRO A 327 -9.01 -16.58 -3.84
CA PRO A 327 -8.20 -15.64 -3.06
C PRO A 327 -9.00 -14.51 -2.40
N SER A 328 -10.03 -14.06 -3.08
CA SER A 328 -11.00 -13.09 -2.56
C SER A 328 -11.85 -13.70 -1.47
N LEU A 329 -12.19 -14.97 -1.66
CA LEU A 329 -13.06 -15.76 -0.80
C LEU A 329 -12.43 -16.06 0.54
N GLU A 330 -11.14 -16.41 0.65
CA GLU A 330 -10.49 -16.55 1.97
C GLU A 330 -10.54 -15.26 2.82
N LEU A 331 -10.66 -14.11 2.17
CA LEU A 331 -10.80 -12.79 2.81
C LEU A 331 -12.25 -12.36 3.03
N LEU A 332 -13.22 -13.06 2.42
CA LEU A 332 -14.66 -12.79 2.50
C LEU A 332 -15.45 -13.93 3.18
N MET A 333 -14.85 -15.12 3.34
CA MET A 333 -15.42 -16.37 3.86
C MET A 333 -15.59 -16.36 5.37
N TYR A 334 -14.79 -15.54 6.04
CA TYR A 334 -14.73 -15.51 7.49
C TYR A 334 -15.20 -14.19 7.98
#